data_AF-A0A439TVT2-F1
#
_entry.id   AF-A0A439TVT2-F1
#
_cell.length_a   1.000
_cell.length_b   1.000
_cell.length_c   1.000
_cell.angle_alpha   90.00
_cell.angle_beta   90.00
_cell.angle_gamma   90.00
#
_symmetry.space_group_name_H-M   'P 1'
#
loop_
_entity.id
_entity.type
_entity.pdbx_description
1 polymer ?
#
loop_
_entity_poly.entity_id
_entity_poly.type
_entity_poly.pdbx_seq_one_letter_code
_entity_poly.pdbx_strand_id
1 'polypeptide(L)'
;MRRSHVTTVSLLVALALTACTNAKDVLEPSAITPPATSGSDAATVTAPAATSTAGAPATTAAPAPSAQSAAILAKTRLQIAPIVGASVEAATPLTAELQTRARQRGITLAGSADQTATHVLKGYFSTMSEGADTTVIYVWDVYDPAGNRLHRINGQQKAPSVNSGASGGGDSWKGVSPATMQTIADQTIDQFAAWLGGKAG
;
A
#
# COMPACT_ATOMS: atom_id res chain seq x y z
N MET A 1 38.17 -38.13 38.52
CA MET A 1 39.16 -37.23 37.88
C MET A 1 39.55 -37.81 36.52
N ARG A 2 39.00 -37.31 35.41
CA ARG A 2 39.49 -37.56 34.05
C ARG A 2 39.25 -36.31 33.23
N ARG A 3 40.36 -35.68 32.83
CA ARG A 3 40.44 -34.47 32.01
C ARG A 3 40.43 -34.91 30.54
N SER A 4 39.75 -34.17 29.68
CA SER A 4 39.95 -34.27 28.23
C SER A 4 39.86 -32.89 27.62
N HIS A 5 40.92 -32.56 26.90
CA HIS A 5 41.26 -31.27 26.33
C HIS A 5 40.41 -30.97 25.10
N VAL A 6 39.81 -29.78 25.05
CA VAL A 6 39.21 -29.24 23.83
C VAL A 6 40.12 -28.10 23.37
N THR A 7 40.99 -28.42 22.42
CA THR A 7 41.80 -27.46 21.68
C THR A 7 41.00 -27.08 20.44
N THR A 8 40.51 -25.85 20.36
CA THR A 8 39.94 -25.33 19.11
C THR A 8 40.47 -23.93 18.87
N VAL A 9 41.50 -23.90 18.03
CA VAL A 9 42.08 -22.70 17.43
C VAL A 9 41.02 -22.08 16.52
N SER A 10 40.47 -20.92 16.90
CA SER A 10 39.65 -20.11 15.99
C SER A 10 40.48 -18.97 15.44
N LEU A 11 40.69 -19.07 14.13
CA LEU A 11 41.41 -18.16 13.25
C LEU A 11 40.64 -16.83 13.14
N LEU A 12 41.34 -15.73 13.43
CA LEU A 12 40.91 -14.35 13.19
C LEU A 12 40.72 -14.09 11.69
N VAL A 13 39.53 -13.65 11.29
CA VAL A 13 39.27 -13.04 9.97
C VAL A 13 38.79 -11.62 10.20
N ALA A 14 39.66 -10.65 9.90
CA ALA A 14 39.33 -9.23 9.87
C ALA A 14 38.78 -8.87 8.48
N LEU A 15 37.51 -8.48 8.41
CA LEU A 15 36.96 -7.83 7.22
C LEU A 15 37.20 -6.32 7.31
N ALA A 16 38.02 -5.79 6.42
CA ALA A 16 38.15 -4.36 6.19
C ALA A 16 36.96 -3.87 5.35
N LEU A 17 36.14 -2.97 5.91
CA LEU A 17 35.09 -2.25 5.19
C LEU A 17 35.67 -0.97 4.59
N THR A 18 35.87 -0.96 3.28
CA THR A 18 36.18 0.23 2.48
C THR A 18 34.86 0.96 2.18
N ALA A 19 34.54 2.00 2.94
CA ALA A 19 33.42 2.90 2.67
C ALA A 19 33.94 4.18 2.01
N CYS A 20 33.77 4.30 0.70
CA CYS A 20 33.91 5.56 -0.04
C CYS A 20 32.52 5.98 -0.53
N THR A 21 31.77 6.73 0.28
CA THR A 21 30.61 7.48 -0.22
C THR A 21 31.02 8.93 -0.38
N ASN A 22 31.10 9.36 -1.63
CA ASN A 22 31.32 10.74 -2.03
C ASN A 22 30.12 11.59 -1.65
N ALA A 23 30.37 12.56 -0.78
CA ALA A 23 29.51 13.73 -0.59
C ALA A 23 29.76 14.75 -1.72
N LYS A 24 28.69 15.51 -2.01
CA LYS A 24 28.60 16.79 -2.74
C LYS A 24 27.98 16.63 -4.13
N ASP A 25 26.72 17.03 -4.26
CA ASP A 25 26.32 18.19 -5.09
C ASP A 25 24.78 18.17 -5.28
N VAL A 26 24.04 18.95 -4.50
CA VAL A 26 22.78 19.60 -4.92
C VAL A 26 22.51 20.75 -3.92
N LEU A 27 23.21 21.87 -4.10
CA LEU A 27 22.75 23.18 -3.60
C LEU A 27 22.66 24.10 -4.81
N GLU A 28 21.45 24.29 -5.34
CA GLU A 28 21.10 25.52 -6.07
C GLU A 28 19.64 25.87 -5.81
N PRO A 29 19.35 26.89 -4.98
CA PRO A 29 18.07 27.58 -5.00
C PRO A 29 18.10 28.64 -6.10
N SER A 30 17.25 28.46 -7.12
CA SER A 30 17.12 29.37 -8.26
C SER A 30 16.84 30.82 -7.82
N ALA A 31 17.76 31.72 -8.16
CA ALA A 31 17.51 33.14 -8.25
C ALA A 31 16.80 33.44 -9.57
N ILE A 32 15.50 33.75 -9.53
CA ILE A 32 14.75 34.25 -10.68
C ILE A 32 14.63 35.77 -10.52
N THR A 33 15.46 36.49 -11.26
CA THR A 33 15.37 37.95 -11.46
C THR A 33 14.53 38.20 -12.72
N PRO A 34 13.45 39.00 -12.68
CA PRO A 34 12.76 39.44 -13.89
C PRO A 34 13.47 40.64 -14.55
N PRO A 35 13.48 40.77 -15.89
CA PRO A 35 14.02 41.97 -16.55
C PRO A 35 13.04 43.14 -16.45
N ALA A 36 13.55 44.30 -16.04
CA ALA A 36 12.88 45.58 -16.19
C ALA A 36 13.10 46.10 -17.63
N THR A 37 12.02 46.52 -18.29
CA THR A 37 12.08 47.39 -19.48
C THR A 37 11.24 48.61 -19.17
N SER A 38 11.84 49.80 -19.28
CA SER A 38 11.21 51.11 -19.06
C SER A 38 11.12 51.87 -20.38
N GLY A 39 10.03 52.63 -20.55
CA GLY A 39 9.81 53.66 -21.58
C GLY A 39 8.51 53.42 -22.37
N SER A 40 7.61 54.36 -22.62
CA SER A 40 7.39 55.76 -22.20
C SER A 40 5.95 56.14 -22.62
N ASP A 41 5.34 57.02 -21.81
CA ASP A 41 4.29 58.02 -22.06
C ASP A 41 2.90 57.76 -22.71
N ALA A 42 1.90 58.31 -21.98
CA ALA A 42 0.71 59.07 -22.40
C ALA A 42 -0.57 58.37 -22.95
N ALA A 43 -1.50 58.17 -22.01
CA ALA A 43 -2.92 58.53 -22.02
C ALA A 43 -3.83 58.22 -23.23
N THR A 44 -4.85 57.37 -23.00
CA THR A 44 -6.27 57.69 -23.26
C THR A 44 -7.15 56.77 -22.41
N VAL A 45 -8.08 57.36 -21.67
CA VAL A 45 -9.11 56.70 -20.86
C VAL A 45 -10.17 56.10 -21.76
N THR A 46 -10.43 54.81 -21.65
CA THR A 46 -11.72 54.22 -22.04
C THR A 46 -11.95 52.96 -21.20
N ALA A 47 -12.94 53.05 -20.31
CA ALA A 47 -13.45 51.90 -19.57
C ALA A 47 -14.30 51.01 -20.50
N PRO A 48 -14.22 49.70 -20.33
CA PRO A 48 -15.43 48.91 -20.18
C PRO A 48 -15.39 48.06 -18.91
N ALA A 49 -16.57 47.84 -18.34
CA ALA A 49 -16.79 47.08 -17.12
C ALA A 49 -16.18 45.67 -17.20
N ALA A 50 -15.27 45.36 -16.27
CA ALA A 50 -14.86 43.99 -16.00
C ALA A 50 -15.97 43.32 -15.18
N THR A 51 -16.78 42.48 -15.82
CA THR A 51 -17.54 41.44 -15.13
C THR A 51 -16.55 40.45 -14.52
N SER A 52 -16.40 40.48 -13.20
CA SER A 52 -15.71 39.45 -12.44
C SER A 52 -16.50 38.14 -12.52
N THR A 53 -16.19 37.29 -13.51
CA THR A 53 -16.61 35.89 -13.48
C THR A 53 -15.76 35.21 -12.41
N ALA A 54 -16.38 34.91 -11.26
CA ALA A 54 -15.80 34.06 -10.24
C ALA A 54 -15.41 32.72 -10.86
N GLY A 55 -14.10 32.46 -10.94
CA GLY A 55 -13.56 31.17 -11.36
C GLY A 55 -13.97 30.11 -10.34
N ALA A 56 -14.83 29.18 -10.76
CA ALA A 56 -15.09 27.96 -10.01
C ALA A 56 -13.79 27.14 -9.90
N PRO A 57 -13.49 26.50 -8.76
CA PRO A 57 -12.31 25.67 -8.62
C PRO A 57 -12.40 24.49 -9.59
N ALA A 58 -11.42 24.36 -10.47
CA ALA A 58 -11.24 23.18 -11.31
C ALA A 58 -11.03 21.98 -10.38
N THR A 59 -12.03 21.10 -10.29
CA THR A 59 -11.88 19.83 -9.60
C THR A 59 -11.01 18.95 -10.48
N THR A 60 -9.75 18.72 -10.07
CA THR A 60 -8.87 17.76 -10.73
C THR A 60 -9.52 16.39 -10.66
N ALA A 61 -10.11 15.94 -11.77
CA ALA A 61 -10.62 14.59 -11.88
C ALA A 61 -9.46 13.60 -11.77
N ALA A 62 -9.61 12.60 -10.90
CA ALA A 62 -8.63 11.52 -10.79
C ALA A 62 -8.45 10.82 -12.16
N PRO A 63 -7.23 10.40 -12.54
CA PRO A 63 -7.00 9.74 -13.82
C PRO A 63 -7.87 8.48 -13.93
N ALA A 64 -8.65 8.38 -15.00
CA ALA A 64 -9.37 7.15 -15.31
C ALA A 64 -8.37 6.04 -15.66
N PRO A 65 -8.62 4.78 -15.24
CA PRO A 65 -7.76 3.66 -15.61
C PRO A 65 -7.74 3.50 -17.14
N SER A 66 -6.59 3.11 -17.69
CA SER A 66 -6.47 2.86 -19.13
C SER A 66 -7.42 1.75 -19.58
N ALA A 67 -7.87 1.80 -20.85
CA ALA A 67 -8.74 0.77 -21.42
C ALA A 67 -8.12 -0.64 -21.33
N GLN A 68 -6.79 -0.73 -21.46
CA GLN A 68 -6.05 -1.98 -21.31
C GLN A 68 -6.10 -2.51 -19.88
N SER A 69 -5.88 -1.65 -18.87
CA SER A 69 -5.99 -2.04 -17.46
C SER A 69 -7.40 -2.53 -17.13
N ALA A 70 -8.43 -1.84 -17.62
CA ALA A 70 -9.83 -2.26 -17.43
C ALA A 70 -10.12 -3.64 -18.05
N ALA A 71 -9.60 -3.91 -19.26
CA ALA A 71 -9.74 -5.21 -19.91
C ALA A 71 -9.04 -6.35 -19.16
N ILE A 72 -7.89 -6.10 -18.54
CA ILE A 72 -7.17 -7.08 -17.71
C ILE A 72 -7.99 -7.41 -16.45
N LEU A 73 -8.52 -6.38 -15.76
CA LEU A 73 -9.36 -6.56 -14.58
C LEU A 73 -10.61 -7.38 -14.90
N ALA A 74 -11.28 -7.08 -16.02
CA ALA A 74 -12.49 -7.80 -16.46
C ALA A 74 -12.24 -9.29 -16.76
N LYS A 75 -11.02 -9.66 -17.18
CA LYS A 75 -10.59 -11.06 -17.39
C LYS A 75 -10.11 -11.74 -16.11
N THR A 76 -9.89 -10.97 -15.04
CA THR A 76 -9.38 -11.50 -13.79
C THR A 76 -10.49 -12.20 -13.03
N ARG A 77 -10.25 -13.48 -12.71
CA ARG A 77 -11.04 -14.25 -11.76
C ARG A 77 -10.22 -14.52 -10.51
N LEU A 78 -10.63 -13.92 -9.39
CA LEU A 78 -9.91 -13.92 -8.13
C LEU A 78 -10.57 -14.88 -7.14
N GLN A 79 -9.80 -15.85 -6.63
CA GLN A 79 -10.17 -16.67 -5.48
C GLN A 79 -9.49 -16.11 -4.23
N ILE A 80 -10.26 -15.92 -3.16
CA ILE A 80 -9.73 -15.50 -1.86
C ILE A 80 -9.65 -16.74 -0.98
N ALA A 81 -8.45 -17.11 -0.55
CA ALA A 81 -8.22 -18.24 0.35
C ALA A 81 -8.55 -17.87 1.80
N PRO A 82 -8.74 -18.87 2.69
CA PRO A 82 -8.88 -18.63 4.13
C PRO A 82 -7.71 -17.80 4.69
N ILE A 83 -8.04 -16.85 5.56
CA ILE A 83 -7.09 -15.94 6.19
C ILE A 83 -6.38 -16.66 7.34
N VAL A 84 -5.06 -16.47 7.45
CA VAL A 84 -4.23 -17.06 8.50
C VAL A 84 -3.77 -15.98 9.47
N GLY A 85 -3.85 -16.26 10.77
CA GLY A 85 -3.29 -15.42 11.84
C GLY A 85 -4.20 -14.30 12.36
N ALA A 86 -5.31 -13.99 11.67
CA ALA A 86 -6.37 -13.13 12.17
C ALA A 86 -7.44 -13.91 12.94
N SER A 87 -8.07 -13.27 13.94
CA SER A 87 -9.27 -13.82 14.57
C SER A 87 -10.43 -13.86 13.56
N VAL A 88 -11.41 -14.74 13.79
CA VAL A 88 -12.60 -14.84 12.92
C VAL A 88 -13.36 -13.51 12.90
N GLU A 89 -13.45 -12.84 14.05
CA GLU A 89 -14.11 -11.52 14.18
C GLU A 89 -13.42 -10.44 13.34
N ALA A 90 -12.08 -10.44 13.26
CA ALA A 90 -11.32 -9.51 12.42
C ALA A 90 -11.34 -9.90 10.94
N ALA A 91 -11.30 -11.19 10.63
CA ALA A 91 -11.28 -11.70 9.25
C ALA A 91 -12.62 -11.55 8.53
N THR A 92 -13.74 -11.53 9.26
CA THR A 92 -15.09 -11.40 8.70
C THR A 92 -15.29 -10.08 7.93
N PRO A 93 -15.10 -8.89 8.53
CA PRO A 93 -15.23 -7.62 7.81
C PRO A 93 -14.18 -7.46 6.71
N LEU A 94 -12.95 -7.96 6.92
CA LEU A 94 -11.91 -7.98 5.90
C LEU A 94 -12.37 -8.71 4.64
N THR A 95 -12.88 -9.93 4.79
CA THR A 95 -13.27 -10.79 3.66
C THR A 95 -14.47 -10.21 2.92
N ALA A 96 -15.47 -9.71 3.66
CA ALA A 96 -16.64 -9.06 3.06
C ALA A 96 -16.24 -7.83 2.22
N GLU A 97 -15.32 -7.02 2.73
CA GLU A 97 -14.85 -5.83 2.01
C GLU A 97 -13.98 -6.19 0.81
N LEU A 98 -13.08 -7.18 0.92
CA LEU A 98 -12.30 -7.67 -0.24
C LEU A 98 -13.21 -8.10 -1.39
N GLN A 99 -14.30 -8.82 -1.09
CA GLN A 99 -15.27 -9.24 -2.08
C GLN A 99 -16.02 -8.05 -2.70
N THR A 100 -16.41 -7.08 -1.87
CA THR A 100 -17.12 -5.87 -2.31
C THR A 100 -16.24 -5.03 -3.22
N ARG A 101 -15.01 -4.72 -2.80
CA ARG A 101 -14.06 -3.93 -3.56
C ARG A 101 -13.60 -4.61 -4.83
N ALA A 102 -13.36 -5.92 -4.82
CA ALA A 102 -13.02 -6.66 -6.03
C ALA A 102 -14.09 -6.49 -7.10
N ARG A 103 -15.37 -6.65 -6.74
CA ARG A 103 -16.49 -6.44 -7.67
C ARG A 103 -16.58 -4.99 -8.15
N GLN A 104 -16.40 -4.01 -7.26
CA GLN A 104 -16.37 -2.58 -7.64
C GLN A 104 -15.25 -2.26 -8.64
N ARG A 105 -14.13 -2.97 -8.58
CA ARG A 105 -13.01 -2.85 -9.54
C ARG A 105 -13.20 -3.69 -10.82
N GLY A 106 -14.35 -4.37 -10.98
CA GLY A 106 -14.63 -5.20 -12.15
C GLY A 106 -13.95 -6.58 -12.13
N ILE A 107 -13.44 -7.02 -10.99
CA ILE A 107 -12.82 -8.33 -10.81
C ILE A 107 -13.91 -9.36 -10.50
N THR A 108 -13.92 -10.48 -11.22
CA THR A 108 -14.84 -11.59 -10.96
C THR A 108 -14.33 -12.44 -9.81
N LEU A 109 -15.20 -12.85 -8.88
CA LEU A 109 -14.82 -13.75 -7.80
C LEU A 109 -15.04 -15.21 -8.17
N ALA A 110 -14.04 -16.05 -7.92
CA ALA A 110 -14.14 -17.51 -7.97
C ALA A 110 -14.47 -18.06 -6.58
N GLY A 111 -15.31 -19.10 -6.53
CA GLY A 111 -15.56 -19.85 -5.31
C GLY A 111 -14.35 -20.70 -4.90
N SER A 112 -14.29 -21.14 -3.65
CA SER A 112 -13.12 -21.88 -3.13
C SER A 112 -12.85 -23.23 -3.81
N ALA A 113 -13.86 -23.83 -4.44
CA ALA A 113 -13.76 -25.08 -5.21
C ALA A 113 -13.75 -24.87 -6.73
N ASP A 114 -13.75 -23.60 -7.17
CA ASP A 114 -13.82 -23.24 -8.57
C ASP A 114 -12.42 -23.28 -9.21
N GLN A 115 -12.24 -24.15 -10.20
CA GLN A 115 -10.96 -24.33 -10.91
C GLN A 115 -10.72 -23.25 -11.99
N THR A 116 -11.66 -22.32 -12.18
CA THR A 116 -11.54 -21.23 -13.16
C THR A 116 -10.82 -20.00 -12.61
N ALA A 117 -10.41 -20.02 -11.33
CA ALA A 117 -9.62 -18.94 -10.76
C ALA A 117 -8.36 -18.70 -11.59
N THR A 118 -8.12 -17.44 -11.94
CA THR A 118 -6.87 -17.00 -12.62
C THR A 118 -5.80 -16.60 -11.60
N HIS A 119 -6.24 -16.17 -10.42
CA HIS A 119 -5.41 -15.70 -9.33
C HIS A 119 -5.96 -16.20 -8.01
N VAL A 120 -5.09 -16.69 -7.14
CA VAL A 120 -5.43 -17.07 -5.76
C VAL A 120 -4.72 -16.14 -4.79
N LEU A 121 -5.49 -15.47 -3.95
CA LEU A 121 -5.02 -14.52 -2.95
C LEU A 121 -4.99 -15.19 -1.57
N LYS A 122 -3.81 -15.29 -0.96
CA LYS A 122 -3.59 -15.91 0.36
C LYS A 122 -3.08 -14.89 1.36
N GLY A 123 -3.80 -14.72 2.47
CA GLY A 123 -3.52 -13.67 3.46
C GLY A 123 -2.94 -14.19 4.77
N TYR A 124 -1.92 -13.52 5.27
CA TYR A 124 -1.22 -13.78 6.51
C TYR A 124 -1.19 -12.51 7.35
N PHE A 125 -1.66 -12.61 8.58
CA PHE A 125 -1.88 -11.47 9.44
C PHE A 125 -1.27 -11.68 10.82
N SER A 126 -0.75 -10.61 11.39
CA SER A 126 -0.33 -10.54 12.79
C SER A 126 -0.66 -9.17 13.36
N THR A 127 -0.54 -9.07 14.68
CA THR A 127 -0.75 -7.81 15.39
C THR A 127 0.40 -7.56 16.34
N MET A 128 0.74 -6.29 16.52
CA MET A 128 1.69 -5.81 17.51
C MET A 128 1.02 -4.69 18.29
N SER A 129 0.91 -4.83 19.61
CA SER A 129 0.31 -3.80 20.46
C SER A 129 1.40 -3.02 21.19
N GLU A 130 1.28 -1.70 21.17
CA GLU A 130 2.16 -0.76 21.85
C GLU A 130 1.30 0.28 22.59
N GLY A 131 1.33 0.24 23.93
CA GLY A 131 0.45 1.08 24.75
C GLY A 131 -1.03 0.84 24.42
N ALA A 132 -1.72 1.89 23.98
CA ALA A 132 -3.13 1.86 23.60
C ALA A 132 -3.35 1.61 22.10
N ASP A 133 -2.29 1.45 21.31
CA ASP A 133 -2.39 1.25 19.87
C ASP A 133 -2.10 -0.20 19.50
N THR A 134 -2.84 -0.73 18.52
CA THR A 134 -2.53 -2.01 17.90
C THR A 134 -2.19 -1.79 16.43
N THR A 135 -1.03 -2.25 15.99
CA THR A 135 -0.70 -2.29 14.56
C THR A 135 -1.03 -3.67 14.00
N VAL A 136 -1.87 -3.70 12.96
CA VAL A 136 -2.12 -4.90 12.15
C VAL A 136 -1.05 -4.96 11.06
N ILE A 137 -0.33 -6.07 10.98
CA ILE A 137 0.67 -6.31 9.93
C ILE A 137 0.09 -7.39 9.02
N TYR A 138 0.18 -7.17 7.71
CA TYR A 138 -0.41 -8.09 6.73
C TYR A 138 0.53 -8.35 5.56
N VAL A 139 0.48 -9.59 5.09
CA VAL A 139 1.14 -10.07 3.88
C VAL A 139 0.14 -10.86 3.08
N TRP A 140 0.07 -10.56 1.80
CA TRP A 140 -0.72 -11.28 0.82
C TRP A 140 0.20 -11.84 -0.25
N ASP A 141 0.07 -13.12 -0.53
CA ASP A 141 0.71 -13.77 -1.67
C ASP A 141 -0.34 -14.03 -2.76
N VAL A 142 0.01 -13.65 -3.99
CA VAL A 142 -0.80 -13.88 -5.19
C VAL A 142 -0.20 -15.04 -5.97
N TYR A 143 -1.01 -16.06 -6.24
CA TYR A 143 -0.59 -17.26 -6.97
C TYR A 143 -1.33 -17.40 -8.31
N ASP A 144 -0.68 -18.04 -9.28
CA ASP A 144 -1.34 -18.58 -10.46
C ASP A 144 -2.02 -19.93 -10.15
N PRO A 145 -2.81 -20.49 -11.09
CA PRO A 145 -3.47 -21.78 -10.89
C PRO A 145 -2.51 -22.97 -10.79
N ALA A 146 -1.26 -22.82 -11.26
CA ALA A 146 -0.21 -23.83 -11.14
C ALA A 146 0.49 -23.80 -9.77
N GLY A 147 0.18 -22.83 -8.91
CA GLY A 147 0.77 -22.68 -7.59
C GLY A 147 2.06 -21.88 -7.56
N ASN A 148 2.42 -21.19 -8.65
CA ASN A 148 3.57 -20.28 -8.65
C ASN A 148 3.18 -18.95 -8.02
N ARG A 149 4.01 -18.43 -7.12
CA ARG A 149 3.79 -17.09 -6.56
C ARG A 149 4.14 -16.03 -7.60
N LEU A 150 3.14 -15.27 -8.02
CA LEU A 150 3.24 -14.21 -9.01
C LEU A 150 3.64 -12.86 -8.40
N HIS A 151 3.18 -12.59 -7.17
CA HIS A 151 3.36 -11.30 -6.52
C HIS A 151 3.15 -11.38 -5.01
N ARG A 152 3.62 -10.36 -4.30
CA ARG A 152 3.41 -10.17 -2.88
C ARG A 152 3.01 -8.72 -2.61
N ILE A 153 1.90 -8.57 -1.88
CA ILE A 153 1.42 -7.30 -1.33
C ILE A 153 1.66 -7.36 0.17
N ASN A 154 2.16 -6.30 0.78
CA ASN A 154 2.36 -6.23 2.22
C ASN A 154 2.09 -4.82 2.74
N GLY A 155 1.86 -4.72 4.04
CA GLY A 155 1.66 -3.44 4.68
C GLY A 155 1.37 -3.58 6.15
N GLN A 156 1.11 -2.43 6.75
CA GLN A 156 0.72 -2.31 8.14
C GLN A 156 -0.36 -1.23 8.26
N GLN A 157 -1.29 -1.45 9.19
CA GLN A 157 -2.38 -0.52 9.46
C GLN A 157 -2.46 -0.31 10.97
N LYS A 158 -2.40 0.96 11.38
CA LYS A 158 -2.56 1.30 12.79
C LYS A 158 -4.04 1.25 13.13
N ALA A 159 -4.39 0.48 14.14
CA ALA A 159 -5.72 0.40 14.72
C ALA A 159 -5.72 1.13 16.07
N PRO A 160 -6.46 2.24 16.20
CA PRO A 160 -6.73 2.81 17.52
C PRO A 160 -7.44 1.74 18.34
N SER A 161 -6.98 1.46 19.57
CA SER A 161 -7.66 0.46 20.39
C SER A 161 -9.10 0.88 20.66
N VAL A 162 -10.04 0.00 20.29
CA VAL A 162 -11.46 0.15 20.64
C VAL A 162 -11.76 -0.22 22.09
N ASN A 163 -10.77 -0.73 22.83
CA ASN A 163 -10.87 -1.16 24.22
C ASN A 163 -9.72 -0.57 25.05
N SER A 164 -9.98 0.54 25.75
CA SER A 164 -9.00 1.27 26.56
C SER A 164 -8.44 0.50 27.78
N GLY A 165 -8.85 -0.77 27.99
CA GLY A 165 -8.48 -1.59 29.15
C GLY A 165 -7.74 -2.90 28.83
N ALA A 166 -7.51 -3.23 27.55
CA ALA A 166 -6.85 -4.48 27.17
C ALA A 166 -5.32 -4.31 27.14
N SER A 167 -4.73 -3.92 28.27
CA SER A 167 -3.27 -3.93 28.44
C SER A 167 -2.85 -5.32 28.89
N GLY A 168 -2.45 -6.16 27.95
CA GLY A 168 -1.77 -7.42 28.25
C GLY A 168 -2.19 -8.57 27.35
N GLY A 169 -1.37 -8.86 26.33
CA GLY A 169 -1.04 -10.18 25.78
C GLY A 169 -2.11 -11.18 25.36
N GLY A 170 -3.40 -10.96 25.62
CA GLY A 170 -4.43 -12.00 25.51
C GLY A 170 -5.14 -12.10 24.17
N ASP A 171 -5.45 -10.96 23.53
CA ASP A 171 -6.06 -10.94 22.19
C ASP A 171 -5.85 -9.55 21.58
N SER A 172 -4.67 -9.31 21.01
CA SER A 172 -4.35 -8.05 20.31
C SER A 172 -5.37 -7.70 19.21
N TRP A 173 -6.08 -8.70 18.69
CA TRP A 173 -7.21 -8.53 17.77
C TRP A 173 -8.42 -7.82 18.36
N LYS A 174 -8.65 -7.84 19.68
CA LYS A 174 -9.79 -7.13 20.31
C LYS A 174 -9.67 -5.60 20.25
N GLY A 175 -8.48 -5.07 20.01
CA GLY A 175 -8.25 -3.65 19.78
C GLY A 175 -8.51 -3.22 18.34
N VAL A 176 -8.64 -4.17 17.40
CA VAL A 176 -8.75 -3.88 15.97
C VAL A 176 -10.20 -3.66 15.59
N SER A 177 -10.52 -2.45 15.14
CA SER A 177 -11.87 -2.11 14.68
C SER A 177 -12.21 -2.80 13.34
N PRO A 178 -13.50 -3.08 13.05
CA PRO A 178 -13.91 -3.53 11.73
C PRO A 178 -13.49 -2.58 10.59
N ALA A 179 -13.54 -1.27 10.83
CA ALA A 179 -13.13 -0.25 9.86
C ALA A 179 -11.64 -0.32 9.51
N THR A 180 -10.78 -0.69 10.47
CA THR A 180 -9.36 -0.96 10.21
C THR A 180 -9.20 -2.10 9.22
N MET A 181 -9.92 -3.20 9.42
CA MET A 181 -9.85 -4.37 8.53
C MET A 181 -10.44 -4.08 7.14
N GLN A 182 -11.52 -3.29 7.06
CA GLN A 182 -12.07 -2.82 5.78
C GLN A 182 -11.05 -1.93 5.03
N THR A 183 -10.37 -1.03 5.74
CA THR A 183 -9.31 -0.20 5.14
C THR A 183 -8.18 -1.05 4.57
N ILE A 184 -7.77 -2.12 5.25
CA ILE A 184 -6.76 -3.06 4.73
C ILE A 184 -7.28 -3.76 3.45
N ALA A 185 -8.55 -4.16 3.41
CA ALA A 185 -9.15 -4.77 2.23
C ALA A 185 -9.12 -3.83 1.02
N ASP A 186 -9.53 -2.58 1.22
CA ASP A 186 -9.50 -1.51 0.20
C ASP A 186 -8.10 -1.36 -0.38
N GLN A 187 -7.10 -1.17 0.49
CA GLN A 187 -5.71 -1.01 0.11
C GLN A 187 -5.18 -2.24 -0.64
N THR A 188 -5.60 -3.44 -0.23
CA THR A 188 -5.17 -4.68 -0.86
C THR A 188 -5.70 -4.81 -2.28
N ILE A 189 -6.99 -4.56 -2.51
CA ILE A 189 -7.58 -4.65 -3.85
C ILE A 189 -7.03 -3.55 -4.77
N ASP A 190 -6.78 -2.36 -4.23
CA ASP A 190 -6.20 -1.27 -5.01
C ASP A 190 -4.77 -1.58 -5.46
N GLN A 191 -3.94 -2.13 -4.55
CA GLN A 191 -2.60 -2.59 -4.89
C GLN A 191 -2.63 -3.77 -5.88
N PHE A 192 -3.55 -4.71 -5.69
CA PHE A 192 -3.74 -5.84 -6.60
C PHE A 192 -4.14 -5.36 -8.01
N ALA A 193 -5.10 -4.43 -8.12
CA ALA A 193 -5.53 -3.89 -9.40
C ALA A 193 -4.44 -3.07 -10.09
N ALA A 194 -3.69 -2.26 -9.33
CA ALA A 194 -2.55 -1.51 -9.85
C ALA A 194 -1.46 -2.44 -10.39
N TRP A 195 -1.14 -3.52 -9.66
CA TRP A 195 -0.18 -4.53 -10.12
C TRP A 195 -0.62 -5.21 -11.41
N LEU A 196 -1.90 -5.59 -11.52
CA LEU A 196 -2.46 -6.15 -12.76
C LEU A 196 -2.36 -5.17 -13.93
N GLY A 197 -2.63 -3.88 -13.69
CA GLY A 197 -2.54 -2.83 -14.69
C GLY A 197 -1.11 -2.51 -15.13
N GLY A 198 -0.13 -2.68 -14.24
CA GLY A 198 1.31 -2.46 -14.51
C GLY A 198 2.02 -3.64 -15.17
N LYS A 199 1.43 -4.85 -15.14
CA LYS A 199 1.91 -6.03 -15.89
C LYS A 199 1.59 -5.99 -17.39
N ALA A 200 0.97 -4.92 -17.87
CA ALA A 200 0.79 -4.64 -19.29
C ALA A 200 2.14 -4.28 -19.96
N GLY A 201 3.02 -5.27 -20.14
CA GLY A 201 4.32 -5.12 -20.81
C GLY A 201 4.93 -6.47 -21.11
#